data_AF-A0A359HEU0-F1
#
_entry.id   AF-A0A359HEU0-F1
#
_cell.length_a   1.000
_cell.length_b   1.000
_cell.length_c   1.000
_cell.angle_alpha   90.00
_cell.angle_beta   90.00
_cell.angle_gamma   90.00
#
_symmetry.space_group_name_H-M   'P 1'
#
loop_
_entity.id
_entity.type
_entity.pdbx_description
1 polymer ?
#
loop_
_entity_poly.entity_id
_entity_poly.type
_entity_poly.pdbx_seq_one_letter_code
_entity_poly.pdbx_strand_id
1 'polypeptide(L)'
;RENIFAVNMEYDQLAGKWWRYWDLPGGHNPRANYLAIEANPLTGTRGKNQVIQRLRAAHPGRVLMVGDGGSDLEAASEVDLFVGFGGAEFRQRVADESPVYIRALTLAPILPLALGQLGNTPRFARLWAEGLQRVYTGEVTFREAELRTAFLAALQRNRADQG
;
A
#
# COMPACT_ATOMS: atom_id res chain seq x y z
N ARG A 1 0.73 5.26 -20.02
CA ARG A 1 0.96 6.10 -18.82
C ARG A 1 -0.40 6.31 -18.16
N GLU A 2 -0.45 6.39 -16.83
CA GLU A 2 -1.63 6.69 -15.98
C GLU A 2 -2.46 5.51 -15.46
N ASN A 3 -1.83 4.67 -14.62
CA ASN A 3 -2.53 3.89 -13.57
C ASN A 3 -2.28 4.49 -12.17
N ILE A 4 -1.85 5.75 -12.12
CA ILE A 4 -1.65 6.48 -10.86
C ILE A 4 -2.92 7.26 -10.61
N PHE A 5 -3.78 6.70 -9.78
CA PHE A 5 -4.96 7.40 -9.27
C PHE A 5 -4.54 8.12 -7.99
N ALA A 6 -3.99 9.32 -8.14
CA ALA A 6 -3.86 10.23 -7.01
C ALA A 6 -5.27 10.75 -6.68
N VAL A 7 -5.87 10.19 -5.64
CA VAL A 7 -7.05 10.80 -5.05
C VAL A 7 -6.51 11.93 -4.19
N ASN A 8 -6.74 13.17 -4.59
CA ASN A 8 -6.48 14.33 -3.73
C ASN A 8 -7.38 14.18 -2.50
N MET A 9 -6.85 13.64 -1.41
CA MET A 9 -7.36 13.96 -0.08
C MET A 9 -6.93 15.40 0.16
N GLU A 10 -7.72 16.36 -0.31
CA GLU A 10 -7.50 17.77 -0.01
C GLU A 10 -7.78 17.99 1.47
N TYR A 11 -6.74 17.86 2.29
CA TYR A 11 -6.52 18.88 3.30
C TYR A 11 -5.90 20.07 2.58
N ASP A 12 -6.70 21.09 2.27
CA ASP A 12 -6.13 22.35 1.80
C ASP A 12 -5.35 23.01 2.94
N GLN A 13 -4.05 22.72 2.97
CA GLN A 13 -3.05 23.50 3.69
C GLN A 13 -1.94 24.00 2.74
N LEU A 14 -2.10 23.85 1.42
CA LEU A 14 -1.01 24.04 0.44
C LEU A 14 -1.32 25.04 -0.69
N ALA A 15 -2.36 25.87 -0.57
CA ALA A 15 -2.42 27.10 -1.36
C ALA A 15 -1.35 28.11 -0.88
N GLY A 16 -0.11 27.97 -1.36
CA GLY A 16 0.98 28.93 -1.10
C GLY A 16 2.37 28.34 -1.24
N LYS A 17 3.39 29.21 -1.36
CA LYS A 17 4.82 28.85 -1.46
C LYS A 17 5.32 28.17 -0.17
N TRP A 18 4.98 26.91 -0.01
CA TRP A 18 5.17 26.05 1.18
C TRP A 18 6.63 25.69 1.52
N TRP A 19 7.61 26.27 0.82
CA TRP A 19 9.04 26.04 1.04
C TRP A 19 9.76 27.19 1.78
N ARG A 20 9.02 28.16 2.36
CA ARG A 20 9.58 29.29 3.13
C ARG A 20 9.04 29.33 4.58
N TYR A 21 9.48 28.39 5.41
CA TYR A 21 9.06 28.28 6.83
C TYR A 21 9.56 29.41 7.75
N TRP A 22 10.47 30.27 7.30
CA TRP A 22 11.07 31.35 8.10
C TRP A 22 10.25 32.67 8.14
N ASP A 23 9.17 32.77 7.36
CA ASP A 23 8.42 34.02 7.16
C ASP A 23 7.06 34.08 7.90
N LEU A 24 6.74 33.13 8.81
CA LEU A 24 5.39 33.03 9.42
C LEU A 24 5.42 32.98 10.96
N PRO A 25 4.92 34.01 11.67
CA PRO A 25 4.78 33.97 13.11
C PRO A 25 3.57 33.12 13.51
N GLY A 26 3.80 32.03 14.26
CA GLY A 26 2.72 31.25 14.90
C GLY A 26 1.98 30.23 14.02
N GLY A 27 2.42 30.01 12.77
CA GLY A 27 2.09 28.79 12.01
C GLY A 27 0.64 28.59 11.52
N HIS A 28 -0.21 29.63 11.48
CA HIS A 28 -1.61 29.48 11.02
C HIS A 28 -1.97 30.48 9.89
N ASN A 29 -2.59 29.97 8.81
CA ASN A 29 -3.02 30.76 7.65
C ASN A 29 -4.50 31.18 7.80
N PRO A 30 -4.82 32.49 7.91
CA PRO A 30 -6.17 32.99 8.21
C PRO A 30 -7.14 33.03 7.01
N ARG A 31 -6.85 32.36 5.88
CA ARG A 31 -7.67 32.43 4.64
C ARG A 31 -8.19 31.09 4.08
N ALA A 32 -8.19 30.02 4.87
CA ALA A 32 -8.80 28.74 4.44
C ALA A 32 -10.32 28.90 4.27
N ASN A 33 -10.83 28.66 3.06
CA ASN A 33 -12.28 28.67 2.78
C ASN A 33 -12.68 27.38 2.06
N TYR A 34 -13.70 26.71 2.62
CA TYR A 34 -14.21 25.39 2.23
C TYR A 34 -15.10 25.48 0.98
N LEU A 35 -14.87 24.65 -0.03
CA LEU A 35 -15.78 24.50 -1.17
C LEU A 35 -16.27 23.06 -1.28
N ALA A 36 -17.54 22.87 -0.96
CA ALA A 36 -18.28 21.62 -1.06
C ALA A 36 -18.64 21.28 -2.53
N ILE A 37 -18.77 20.00 -2.83
CA ILE A 37 -19.73 19.52 -3.84
C ILE A 37 -20.65 18.52 -3.12
N GLU A 38 -21.89 18.95 -2.88
CA GLU A 38 -23.02 18.19 -2.33
C GLU A 38 -23.43 17.07 -3.32
N ALA A 39 -23.88 15.88 -2.92
CA ALA A 39 -24.71 15.55 -1.77
C ALA A 39 -24.10 14.50 -0.81
N ASN A 40 -24.18 14.86 0.47
CA ASN A 40 -23.94 14.11 1.71
C ASN A 40 -24.88 12.87 1.79
N PRO A 41 -24.49 11.70 2.37
CA PRO A 41 -24.05 11.60 3.77
C PRO A 41 -22.74 10.81 3.97
N LEU A 42 -22.06 11.09 5.11
CA LEU A 42 -20.96 10.35 5.76
C LEU A 42 -19.56 10.78 5.30
N THR A 43 -18.79 11.67 5.96
CA THR A 43 -18.34 11.58 7.38
C THR A 43 -18.25 10.15 7.93
N GLY A 44 -17.87 9.20 7.08
CA GLY A 44 -17.61 7.83 7.46
C GLY A 44 -16.25 7.40 6.96
N THR A 45 -15.54 6.68 7.82
CA THR A 45 -14.24 6.02 7.73
C THR A 45 -13.96 5.17 6.46
N ARG A 46 -14.68 5.33 5.34
CA ARG A 46 -14.71 4.41 4.18
C ARG A 46 -14.28 4.98 2.82
N GLY A 47 -13.59 6.13 2.78
CA GLY A 47 -13.14 6.72 1.51
C GLY A 47 -12.26 5.78 0.66
N LYS A 48 -11.38 4.99 1.30
CA LYS A 48 -10.51 4.01 0.61
C LYS A 48 -11.32 2.87 -0.04
N ASN A 49 -12.36 2.37 0.63
CA ASN A 49 -13.22 1.29 0.12
C ASN A 49 -13.93 1.71 -1.17
N GLN A 50 -14.44 2.95 -1.23
CA GLN A 50 -15.10 3.47 -2.44
C GLN A 50 -14.14 3.55 -3.64
N VAL A 51 -12.90 3.99 -3.39
CA VAL A 51 -11.86 4.04 -4.43
C VAL A 51 -11.50 2.64 -4.91
N ILE A 52 -11.31 1.68 -4.00
CA ILE A 52 -11.02 0.27 -4.35
C ILE A 52 -12.14 -0.30 -5.21
N GLN A 53 -13.40 -0.09 -4.84
CA GLN A 53 -14.55 -0.58 -5.63
C GLN A 53 -14.57 0.02 -7.03
N ARG A 54 -14.31 1.32 -7.16
CA ARG A 54 -14.20 1.99 -8.46
C ARG A 54 -13.04 1.42 -9.30
N LEU A 55 -11.89 1.17 -8.69
CA LEU A 55 -10.72 0.59 -9.38
C LEU A 55 -11.00 -0.84 -9.84
N ARG A 56 -11.64 -1.67 -9.02
CA ARG A 56 -12.04 -3.03 -9.40
C ARG A 56 -13.04 -3.05 -10.55
N ALA A 57 -13.98 -2.09 -10.56
CA ALA A 57 -14.93 -1.95 -11.67
C ALA A 57 -14.25 -1.55 -12.99
N ALA A 58 -13.22 -0.70 -12.93
CA ALA A 58 -12.48 -0.24 -14.11
C ALA A 58 -11.38 -1.21 -14.58
N HIS A 59 -10.79 -1.97 -13.66
CA HIS A 59 -9.65 -2.85 -13.90
C HIS A 59 -9.93 -4.25 -13.31
N PRO A 60 -10.50 -5.18 -14.09
CA PRO A 60 -10.76 -6.52 -13.60
C PRO A 60 -9.45 -7.24 -13.31
N GLY A 61 -9.34 -7.85 -12.14
CA GLY A 61 -8.13 -8.56 -11.70
C GLY A 61 -8.02 -8.68 -10.19
N ARG A 62 -6.90 -9.26 -9.74
CA ARG A 62 -6.56 -9.33 -8.32
C ARG A 62 -6.01 -7.99 -7.85
N VAL A 63 -6.43 -7.57 -6.66
CA VAL A 63 -5.99 -6.32 -6.02
C VAL A 63 -5.12 -6.65 -4.82
N LEU A 64 -3.91 -6.10 -4.82
CA LEU A 64 -3.02 -6.06 -3.67
C LEU A 64 -3.01 -4.62 -3.14
N MET A 65 -3.25 -4.45 -1.84
CA MET A 65 -3.15 -3.15 -1.17
C MET A 65 -2.06 -3.20 -0.09
N VAL A 66 -1.31 -2.12 0.01
CA VAL A 66 -0.29 -1.93 1.04
C VAL A 66 -0.67 -0.75 1.90
N GLY A 67 -0.62 -0.89 3.22
CA GLY A 67 -0.98 0.18 4.13
C GLY A 67 -0.33 0.05 5.51
N ASP A 68 -0.15 1.18 6.18
CA ASP A 68 0.48 1.29 7.49
C ASP A 68 -0.52 1.64 8.61
N GLY A 69 -1.72 2.08 8.26
CA GLY A 69 -2.71 2.64 9.18
C GLY A 69 -3.93 1.76 9.44
N GLY A 70 -4.65 2.06 10.53
CA GLY A 70 -5.92 1.42 10.84
C GLY A 70 -6.99 1.62 9.77
N SER A 71 -7.02 2.79 9.12
CA SER A 71 -7.94 3.04 7.99
C SER A 71 -7.63 2.22 6.75
N ASP A 72 -6.36 1.82 6.54
CA ASP A 72 -5.98 0.88 5.48
C ASP A 72 -6.43 -0.54 5.82
N LEU A 73 -6.25 -0.93 7.09
CA LEU A 73 -6.68 -2.22 7.58
C LEU A 73 -8.21 -2.40 7.50
N GLU A 74 -8.99 -1.33 7.74
CA GLU A 74 -10.45 -1.35 7.55
C GLU A 74 -10.86 -1.59 6.08
N ALA A 75 -9.98 -1.26 5.13
CA ALA A 75 -10.21 -1.53 3.70
C ALA A 75 -9.72 -2.93 3.27
N ALA A 76 -9.07 -3.69 4.16
CA ALA A 76 -8.47 -4.99 3.81
C ALA A 76 -9.48 -6.02 3.30
N SER A 77 -10.75 -5.94 3.71
CA SER A 77 -11.81 -6.84 3.24
C SER A 77 -12.23 -6.60 1.78
N GLU A 78 -11.85 -5.48 1.18
CA GLU A 78 -12.22 -5.11 -0.20
C GLU A 78 -11.17 -5.53 -1.24
N VAL A 79 -10.06 -6.13 -0.81
CA VAL A 79 -8.92 -6.51 -1.66
C VAL A 79 -8.59 -8.00 -1.54
N ASP A 80 -7.90 -8.54 -2.53
CA ASP A 80 -7.53 -9.95 -2.56
C ASP A 80 -6.31 -10.26 -1.67
N LEU A 81 -5.44 -9.27 -1.46
CA LEU A 81 -4.33 -9.35 -0.51
C LEU A 81 -4.04 -8.00 0.12
N PHE A 82 -4.16 -7.91 1.44
CA PHE A 82 -3.66 -6.77 2.21
C PHE A 82 -2.26 -7.06 2.77
N VAL A 83 -1.35 -6.10 2.61
CA VAL A 83 0.01 -6.14 3.14
C VAL A 83 0.21 -4.96 4.08
N GLY A 84 0.38 -5.24 5.36
CA GLY A 84 0.71 -4.20 6.34
C GLY A 84 2.17 -3.78 6.21
N PHE A 85 2.44 -2.48 6.38
CA PHE A 85 3.78 -1.91 6.28
C PHE A 85 4.17 -1.19 7.59
N GLY A 86 5.17 -1.73 8.27
CA GLY A 86 5.73 -1.19 9.51
C GLY A 86 7.03 -0.43 9.34
N GLY A 87 7.48 -0.21 8.10
CA GLY A 87 8.77 0.43 7.84
C GLY A 87 8.78 1.94 8.06
N ALA A 88 7.63 2.58 8.31
CA ALA A 88 7.55 4.00 8.69
C ALA A 88 7.28 4.13 10.20
N GLU A 89 6.19 3.52 10.66
CA GLU A 89 5.81 3.45 12.06
C GLU A 89 5.24 2.06 12.34
N PHE A 90 5.71 1.39 13.40
CA PHE A 90 5.17 0.10 13.79
C PHE A 90 3.86 0.28 14.55
N ARG A 91 2.75 -0.22 13.98
CA ARG A 91 1.45 -0.25 14.64
C ARG A 91 1.03 -1.68 14.91
N GLN A 92 0.99 -2.06 16.19
CA GLN A 92 0.72 -3.43 16.64
C GLN A 92 -0.56 -4.02 16.00
N ARG A 93 -1.66 -3.26 15.99
CA ARG A 93 -2.93 -3.69 15.39
C ARG A 93 -2.80 -4.05 13.91
N VAL A 94 -2.06 -3.26 13.14
CA VAL A 94 -1.83 -3.53 11.71
C VAL A 94 -0.95 -4.76 11.55
N ALA A 95 0.10 -4.90 12.37
CA ALA A 95 0.97 -6.07 12.34
C ALA A 95 0.22 -7.39 12.64
N ASP A 96 -0.68 -7.38 13.62
CA ASP A 96 -1.40 -8.57 14.07
C ASP A 96 -2.53 -8.99 13.14
N GLU A 97 -3.22 -8.01 12.54
CA GLU A 97 -4.39 -8.28 11.70
C GLU A 97 -4.04 -8.47 10.21
N SER A 98 -2.88 -7.97 9.75
CA SER A 98 -2.43 -8.12 8.36
C SER A 98 -2.11 -9.58 7.98
N PRO A 99 -2.62 -10.09 6.85
CA PRO A 99 -2.24 -11.40 6.31
C PRO A 99 -0.73 -11.52 6.03
N VAL A 100 -0.14 -10.44 5.52
CA VAL A 100 1.31 -10.30 5.32
C VAL A 100 1.75 -8.97 5.91
N TYR A 101 2.85 -8.94 6.64
CA TYR A 101 3.37 -7.74 7.26
C TYR A 101 4.86 -7.54 6.97
N ILE A 102 5.23 -6.35 6.50
CA ILE A 102 6.61 -5.97 6.20
C ILE A 102 7.14 -5.10 7.34
N ARG A 103 8.11 -5.61 8.10
CA ARG A 103 8.86 -4.84 9.12
C ARG A 103 10.05 -4.08 8.54
N ALA A 104 10.53 -4.49 7.37
CA ALA A 104 11.71 -3.89 6.75
C ALA A 104 11.46 -2.43 6.35
N LEU A 105 12.50 -1.58 6.48
CA LEU A 105 12.51 -0.19 5.99
C LEU A 105 12.65 -0.12 4.45
N THR A 106 11.95 -1.00 3.72
CA THR A 106 12.03 -1.11 2.26
C THR A 106 10.73 -1.67 1.69
N LEU A 107 10.35 -1.18 0.51
CA LEU A 107 9.21 -1.67 -0.27
C LEU A 107 9.59 -2.83 -1.20
N ALA A 108 10.86 -3.22 -1.25
CA ALA A 108 11.35 -4.33 -2.07
C ALA A 108 10.50 -5.62 -1.98
N PRO A 109 10.00 -6.04 -0.80
CA PRO A 109 9.19 -7.26 -0.70
C PRO A 109 7.87 -7.23 -1.46
N ILE A 110 7.34 -6.04 -1.77
CA ILE A 110 6.11 -5.91 -2.57
C ILE A 110 6.31 -6.54 -3.96
N LEU A 111 7.50 -6.44 -4.54
CA LEU A 111 7.76 -6.92 -5.89
C LEU A 111 7.54 -8.44 -6.03
N PRO A 112 8.19 -9.33 -5.24
CA PRO A 112 7.89 -10.74 -5.28
C PRO A 112 6.47 -11.06 -4.74
N LEU A 113 5.91 -10.29 -3.80
CA LEU A 113 4.54 -10.52 -3.32
C LEU A 113 3.47 -10.27 -4.40
N ALA A 114 3.64 -9.22 -5.21
CA ALA A 114 2.69 -8.83 -6.24
C ALA A 114 2.86 -9.64 -7.53
N LEU A 115 4.12 -9.91 -7.94
CA LEU A 115 4.44 -10.48 -9.25
C LEU A 115 4.98 -11.90 -9.17
N GLY A 116 5.24 -12.44 -7.98
CA GLY A 116 5.91 -13.73 -7.82
C GLY A 116 7.22 -13.75 -8.61
N GLN A 117 7.45 -14.83 -9.35
CA GLN A 117 8.62 -14.99 -10.22
C GLN A 117 8.63 -14.01 -11.40
N LEU A 118 7.48 -13.50 -11.85
CA LEU A 118 7.42 -12.57 -13.00
C LEU A 118 8.13 -11.23 -12.69
N GLY A 119 8.28 -10.88 -11.40
CA GLY A 119 9.05 -9.72 -10.97
C GLY A 119 10.56 -9.89 -11.15
N ASN A 120 11.06 -11.11 -11.33
CA ASN A 120 12.48 -11.41 -11.49
C ASN A 120 12.94 -11.18 -12.95
N THR A 121 12.95 -9.92 -13.36
CA THR A 121 13.49 -9.50 -14.66
C THR A 121 14.89 -8.92 -14.47
N PRO A 122 15.78 -8.95 -15.48
CA PRO A 122 17.15 -8.42 -15.34
C PRO A 122 17.20 -6.97 -14.79
N ARG A 123 16.23 -6.13 -15.19
CA ARG A 123 16.11 -4.75 -14.71
C ARG A 123 15.82 -4.63 -13.21
N PHE A 124 15.02 -5.55 -12.66
CA PHE A 124 14.57 -5.50 -11.27
C PHE A 124 15.12 -6.65 -10.41
N ALA A 125 16.02 -7.48 -10.95
CA ALA A 125 16.51 -8.71 -10.30
C ALA A 125 17.10 -8.44 -8.91
N ARG A 126 17.86 -7.35 -8.75
CA ARG A 126 18.41 -6.94 -7.45
C ARG A 126 17.32 -6.59 -6.45
N LEU A 127 16.33 -5.80 -6.86
CA LEU A 127 15.22 -5.39 -6.00
C LEU A 127 14.32 -6.58 -5.63
N TRP A 128 14.10 -7.48 -6.58
CA TRP A 128 13.34 -8.71 -6.36
C TRP A 128 14.07 -9.66 -5.39
N ALA A 129 15.39 -9.83 -5.56
CA ALA A 129 16.22 -10.63 -4.67
C ALA A 129 16.27 -10.04 -3.25
N GLU A 130 16.39 -8.71 -3.13
CA GLU A 130 16.27 -8.03 -1.84
C GLU A 130 14.92 -8.33 -1.18
N GLY A 131 13.82 -8.22 -1.93
CA GLY A 131 12.49 -8.52 -1.42
C GLY A 131 12.35 -9.96 -0.89
N LEU A 132 12.89 -10.94 -1.63
CA LEU A 132 12.93 -12.33 -1.16
C LEU A 132 13.84 -12.52 0.05
N GLN A 133 14.99 -11.84 0.10
CA GLN A 133 15.87 -11.90 1.26
C GLN A 133 15.13 -11.48 2.53
N ARG A 134 14.32 -10.41 2.48
CA ARG A 134 13.49 -9.97 3.62
C ARG A 134 12.45 -11.00 4.06
N VAL A 135 11.93 -11.80 3.13
CA VAL A 135 11.05 -12.93 3.44
C VAL A 135 11.83 -14.03 4.18
N TYR A 136 13.03 -14.36 3.73
CA TYR A 136 13.85 -15.41 4.36
C TYR A 136 14.43 -14.99 5.72
N THR A 137 14.76 -13.71 5.92
CA THR A 137 15.26 -13.18 7.19
C THR A 137 14.16 -12.98 8.24
N GLY A 138 12.88 -13.19 7.87
CA GLY A 138 11.74 -13.00 8.76
C GLY A 138 11.37 -11.53 8.97
N GLU A 139 11.87 -10.61 8.15
CA GLU A 139 11.43 -9.21 8.13
C GLU A 139 10.08 -9.05 7.41
N VAL A 140 9.65 -10.06 6.66
CA VAL A 140 8.27 -10.21 6.18
C VAL A 140 7.63 -11.40 6.89
N THR A 141 6.52 -11.17 7.58
CA THR A 141 5.75 -12.22 8.23
C THR A 141 4.46 -12.50 7.49
N PHE A 142 4.05 -13.77 7.55
CA PHE A 142 2.77 -14.24 7.07
C PHE A 142 1.98 -14.68 8.29
N ARG A 143 0.73 -14.23 8.41
CA ARG A 143 -0.15 -14.59 9.51
C ARG A 143 -0.48 -16.08 9.50
N GLU A 144 -0.71 -16.62 8.31
CA GLU A 144 -1.04 -18.02 8.07
C GLU A 144 0.14 -18.73 7.39
N ALA A 145 0.44 -19.96 7.82
CA ALA A 145 1.53 -20.76 7.25
C ALA A 145 1.21 -21.19 5.80
N GLU A 146 -0.06 -21.36 5.49
CA GLU A 146 -0.59 -21.68 4.18
C GLU A 146 -0.29 -20.57 3.18
N LEU A 147 -0.44 -19.30 3.58
CA LEU A 147 -0.10 -18.14 2.73
C LEU A 147 1.38 -18.11 2.39
N ARG A 148 2.25 -18.35 3.37
CA ARG A 148 3.70 -18.46 3.14
C ARG A 148 4.03 -19.60 2.18
N THR A 149 3.38 -20.74 2.36
CA THR A 149 3.59 -21.91 1.50
C THR A 149 3.12 -21.65 0.07
N ALA A 150 1.94 -21.03 -0.10
CA ALA A 150 1.39 -20.65 -1.40
C ALA A 150 2.30 -19.64 -2.13
N PHE A 151 2.84 -18.66 -1.40
CA PHE A 151 3.81 -17.70 -1.90
C PHE A 151 5.07 -18.39 -2.43
N LEU A 152 5.71 -19.27 -1.63
CA LEU A 152 6.92 -19.98 -2.04
C LEU A 152 6.66 -20.90 -3.24
N ALA A 153 5.51 -21.59 -3.28
CA ALA A 153 5.12 -22.42 -4.42
C ALA A 153 4.91 -21.61 -5.71
N ALA A 154 4.39 -20.37 -5.60
CA ALA A 154 4.22 -19.48 -6.75
C ALA A 154 5.57 -19.02 -7.36
N LEU A 155 6.65 -18.96 -6.56
CA LEU A 155 7.99 -18.66 -7.07
C LEU A 155 8.59 -19.83 -7.89
N GLN A 156 8.15 -21.06 -7.62
CA GLN A 156 8.68 -22.26 -8.28
C GLN A 156 7.96 -22.59 -9.60
N ARG A 157 6.63 -22.44 -9.65
CA ARG A 157 5.81 -22.83 -10.82
C ARG A 157 6.21 -22.14 -12.12
N ASN A 158 6.47 -20.83 -12.07
CA ASN A 158 6.80 -20.04 -13.27
C ASN A 158 8.20 -20.30 -13.83
N ARG A 159 9.02 -21.12 -13.15
CA ARG A 159 10.33 -21.55 -13.66
C ARG A 159 10.21 -22.77 -14.59
N ALA A 160 9.13 -23.54 -14.46
CA ALA A 160 8.85 -24.72 -15.28
C ALA A 160 8.18 -24.37 -16.61
N ASP A 161 7.37 -23.31 -16.67
CA ASP A 161 6.68 -22.85 -17.89
C ASP A 161 7.59 -22.02 -18.84
N GLN A 162 8.85 -21.82 -18.47
CA GLN A 162 9.87 -21.08 -19.24
C GLN A 162 11.01 -21.99 -19.73
N GLY A 163 10.84 -23.31 -19.63
CA GLY A 163 11.81 -24.35 -20.01
C GLY A 163 11.36 -25.17 -21.21
#